data_AF-F8D356-F1
#
_entry.id   AF-F8D356-F1
#
_cell.length_a   1.000
_cell.length_b   1.000
_cell.length_c   1.000
_cell.angle_alpha   90.00
_cell.angle_beta   90.00
_cell.angle_gamma   90.00
#
_symmetry.space_group_name_H-M   'P 1'
#
loop_
_entity.id
_entity.type
_entity.pdbx_description
1 polymer ?
#
loop_
_entity_poly.entity_id
_entity_poly.type
_entity_poly.pdbx_seq_one_letter_code
_entity_poly.pdbx_strand_id
1 'polypeptide(L)'
;MLVYAVGLGHFARENGSALAALANDLTAIGADPATLWATLLAGRHGIEVPAAFVVQLELLEPPLAPLEWTGALAGLIVAAVAIVLGVRLGWREDTWGTITIDETIFLALAVTVSATLFGGPLLAGAALMPFLFAVIVHRTRLGPGWKPSYLYVVPVLAPAVALGAGLAGYASLPGDLLAFVVLPFAGAFGLPLRATIRKHFDR
;
A
#
# COMPACT_ATOMS: atom_id res chain seq x y z
N MET A 1 5.77 -4.94 3.39
CA MET A 1 6.25 -5.33 2.05
C MET A 1 5.73 -6.69 1.63
N LEU A 2 5.89 -7.76 2.44
CA LEU A 2 5.39 -9.09 2.08
C LEU A 2 3.87 -9.13 1.78
N VAL A 3 3.03 -8.59 2.68
CA VAL A 3 1.57 -8.55 2.48
C VAL A 3 1.20 -7.86 1.16
N TYR A 4 1.85 -6.74 0.86
CA TYR A 4 1.63 -6.01 -0.40
C TYR A 4 2.06 -6.82 -1.63
N ALA A 5 3.23 -7.46 -1.59
CA ALA A 5 3.72 -8.30 -2.67
C ALA A 5 2.80 -9.51 -2.92
N VAL A 6 2.28 -10.12 -1.86
CA VAL A 6 1.28 -11.20 -1.94
C VAL A 6 -0.01 -10.68 -2.58
N GLY A 7 -0.49 -9.49 -2.18
CA GLY A 7 -1.65 -8.85 -2.78
C GLY A 7 -1.49 -8.56 -4.27
N LEU A 8 -0.34 -8.01 -4.66
CA LEU A 8 -0.03 -7.72 -6.05
C LEU A 8 0.11 -9.01 -6.88
N GLY A 9 0.74 -10.04 -6.31
CA GLY A 9 0.85 -11.36 -6.94
C GLY A 9 -0.52 -12.03 -7.10
N HIS A 10 -1.41 -11.89 -6.12
CA HIS A 10 -2.77 -12.39 -6.21
C HIS A 10 -3.55 -11.72 -7.35
N PHE A 11 -3.51 -10.39 -7.40
CA PHE A 11 -4.13 -9.60 -8.48
C PHE A 11 -3.57 -10.00 -9.86
N ALA A 12 -2.24 -10.13 -9.97
CA ALA A 12 -1.58 -10.53 -11.21
C ALA A 12 -1.95 -11.95 -11.65
N ARG A 13 -2.13 -12.88 -10.70
CA ARG A 13 -2.55 -14.25 -10.99
C ARG A 13 -3.96 -14.29 -11.58
N GLU A 14 -4.90 -13.56 -10.98
CA GLU A 14 -6.29 -13.48 -11.48
C GLU A 14 -6.38 -12.78 -12.83
N ASN A 15 -5.46 -11.86 -13.14
CA ASN A 15 -5.38 -11.16 -14.42
C ASN A 15 -4.36 -11.77 -15.39
N GLY A 16 -3.90 -13.01 -15.16
CA GLY A 16 -2.71 -13.55 -15.81
C GLY A 16 -2.79 -13.63 -17.33
N SER A 17 -3.94 -14.02 -17.89
CA SER A 17 -4.13 -14.10 -19.35
C SER A 17 -4.12 -12.73 -20.02
N ALA A 18 -4.81 -11.74 -19.42
CA ALA A 18 -4.84 -10.37 -19.89
C ALA A 18 -3.47 -9.70 -19.82
N LEU A 19 -2.73 -9.92 -18.72
CA LEU A 19 -1.36 -9.42 -18.55
C LEU A 19 -0.40 -10.05 -19.56
N ALA A 20 -0.52 -11.35 -19.84
CA ALA A 20 0.30 -12.02 -20.84
C ALA A 20 0.02 -11.51 -22.25
N ALA A 21 -1.26 -11.29 -22.60
CA ALA A 21 -1.65 -10.71 -23.88
C ALA A 21 -1.08 -9.29 -24.04
N LEU A 22 -1.28 -8.43 -23.03
CA LEU A 22 -0.72 -7.08 -23.05
C LEU A 22 0.81 -7.08 -23.14
N ALA A 23 1.50 -7.99 -22.44
CA ALA A 23 2.95 -8.11 -22.52
C ALA A 23 3.41 -8.51 -23.93
N ASN A 24 2.71 -9.43 -24.59
CA ASN A 24 2.99 -9.80 -25.98
C ASN A 24 2.79 -8.61 -26.93
N ASP A 25 1.73 -7.82 -26.73
CA ASP A 25 1.46 -6.65 -27.56
C ASP A 25 2.55 -5.56 -27.37
N LEU A 26 2.92 -5.27 -26.12
CA LEU A 26 3.96 -4.29 -25.80
C LEU A 26 5.34 -4.73 -26.29
N THR A 27 5.66 -6.03 -26.21
CA THR A 27 6.94 -6.55 -26.72
C THR A 27 7.00 -6.50 -28.25
N ALA A 28 5.89 -6.70 -28.95
CA ALA A 28 5.80 -6.56 -30.40
C ALA A 28 5.99 -5.10 -30.87
N ILE A 29 5.52 -4.13 -30.08
CA ILE A 29 5.73 -2.68 -30.34
C ILE A 29 7.21 -2.30 -30.19
N GLY A 30 7.93 -2.90 -29.24
CA GLY A 30 9.33 -2.58 -28.97
C GLY A 30 9.50 -1.33 -28.11
N ALA A 31 10.54 -0.52 -28.37
CA ALA A 31 10.96 0.58 -27.49
C ALA A 31 10.40 1.96 -27.89
N ASP A 32 9.33 2.04 -28.68
CA ASP A 32 8.71 3.31 -29.06
C ASP A 32 7.79 3.85 -27.94
N PRO A 33 8.18 4.91 -27.21
CA PRO A 33 7.42 5.39 -26.07
C PRO A 33 6.04 5.93 -26.46
N ALA A 34 5.90 6.51 -27.65
CA ALA A 34 4.63 7.10 -28.08
C ALA A 34 3.59 6.01 -28.33
N THR A 35 4.00 4.96 -29.04
CA THR A 35 3.12 3.82 -29.35
C THR A 35 2.80 2.98 -28.10
N LEU A 36 3.77 2.78 -27.21
CA LEU A 36 3.54 2.11 -25.91
C LEU A 36 2.50 2.88 -25.08
N TRP A 37 2.66 4.21 -24.98
CA TRP A 37 1.74 5.06 -24.22
C TRP A 37 0.34 5.08 -24.82
N ALA A 38 0.23 5.20 -26.14
CA ALA A 38 -1.05 5.13 -26.84
C ALA A 38 -1.76 3.79 -26.60
N THR A 39 -1.00 2.68 -26.61
CA THR A 39 -1.53 1.34 -26.34
C THR A 39 -2.08 1.22 -24.93
N LEU A 40 -1.33 1.69 -23.91
CA LEU A 40 -1.80 1.66 -22.52
C LEU A 40 -3.03 2.57 -22.28
N LEU A 41 -3.20 3.64 -23.06
CA LEU A 41 -4.37 4.53 -22.99
C LEU A 41 -5.60 4.01 -23.74
N ALA A 42 -5.42 3.10 -24.69
CA ALA A 42 -6.52 2.59 -25.53
C ALA A 42 -7.60 1.84 -24.73
N GLY A 43 -7.27 1.36 -23.53
CA GLY A 43 -8.21 0.70 -22.64
C GLY A 43 -7.51 -0.07 -21.53
N ARG A 44 -8.23 -1.03 -20.94
CA ARG A 44 -7.69 -1.88 -19.87
C ARG A 44 -7.17 -3.24 -20.34
N HIS A 45 -7.36 -3.60 -21.61
CA HIS A 45 -6.86 -4.87 -22.18
C HIS A 45 -7.31 -6.12 -21.41
N GLY A 46 -8.55 -6.09 -20.89
CA GLY A 46 -9.10 -7.17 -20.07
C GLY A 46 -8.59 -7.21 -18.63
N ILE A 47 -7.71 -6.29 -18.23
CA ILE A 47 -7.21 -6.18 -16.86
C ILE A 47 -8.26 -5.49 -15.98
N GLU A 48 -8.62 -6.14 -14.89
CA GLU A 48 -9.57 -5.62 -13.92
C GLU A 48 -9.08 -4.32 -13.26
N VAL A 49 -10.02 -3.49 -12.79
CA VAL A 49 -9.69 -2.33 -11.95
C VAL A 49 -9.30 -2.83 -10.55
N PRO A 50 -8.13 -2.45 -10.00
CA PRO A 50 -7.71 -2.89 -8.67
C PRO A 50 -8.71 -2.59 -7.55
N ALA A 51 -9.42 -1.46 -7.65
CA ALA A 51 -10.48 -1.12 -6.71
C ALA A 51 -11.68 -2.07 -6.78
N ALA A 52 -12.06 -2.50 -8.00
CA ALA A 52 -13.14 -3.46 -8.19
C ALA A 52 -12.72 -4.84 -7.66
N PHE A 53 -11.49 -5.26 -7.95
CA PHE A 53 -10.91 -6.50 -7.44
C PHE A 53 -10.96 -6.56 -5.92
N VAL A 54 -10.52 -5.50 -5.25
CA VAL A 54 -10.50 -5.41 -3.77
C VAL A 54 -11.91 -5.52 -3.18
N VAL A 55 -12.91 -4.92 -3.80
CA VAL A 55 -14.29 -4.92 -3.28
C VAL A 55 -15.01 -6.25 -3.54
N GLN A 56 -14.69 -6.92 -4.65
CA GLN A 56 -15.28 -8.21 -5.03
C GLN A 56 -14.60 -9.39 -4.32
N LEU A 57 -13.41 -9.19 -3.77
CA LEU A 57 -12.64 -10.25 -3.18
C LEU A 57 -13.22 -10.68 -1.82
N GLU A 58 -13.89 -11.84 -1.84
CA GLU A 58 -14.38 -12.50 -0.64
C GLU A 58 -13.45 -13.66 -0.26
N LEU A 59 -12.61 -13.44 0.77
CA LEU A 59 -11.69 -14.48 1.26
C LEU A 59 -12.38 -15.49 2.18
N LEU A 60 -13.44 -15.06 2.85
CA LEU A 60 -14.20 -15.86 3.81
C LEU A 60 -15.63 -15.34 3.82
N GLU A 61 -16.59 -16.26 3.91
CA GLU A 61 -18.00 -15.91 4.01
C GLU A 61 -18.26 -15.10 5.30
N PRO A 62 -18.78 -13.86 5.22
CA PRO A 62 -19.00 -13.03 6.39
C PRO A 62 -19.95 -13.70 7.39
N PRO A 63 -19.56 -13.83 8.67
CA PRO A 63 -20.41 -14.43 9.70
C PRO A 63 -21.57 -13.52 10.13
N LEU A 64 -21.59 -12.27 9.66
CA LEU A 64 -22.55 -11.23 10.02
C LEU A 64 -23.12 -10.56 8.77
N ALA A 65 -24.21 -9.81 8.93
CA ALA A 65 -24.74 -8.98 7.85
C ALA A 65 -23.68 -7.97 7.36
N PRO A 66 -23.68 -7.56 6.07
CA PRO A 66 -22.58 -6.78 5.48
C PRO A 66 -22.20 -5.49 6.24
N LEU A 67 -23.20 -4.75 6.73
CA LEU A 67 -22.98 -3.52 7.49
C LEU A 67 -22.36 -3.78 8.86
N GLU A 68 -22.84 -4.83 9.55
CA GLU A 68 -22.33 -5.25 10.85
C GLU A 68 -20.91 -5.80 10.73
N TRP A 69 -20.63 -6.57 9.67
CA TRP A 69 -19.30 -7.08 9.36
C TRP A 69 -18.31 -5.95 9.10
N THR A 70 -18.65 -5.01 8.22
CA THR A 70 -17.81 -3.85 7.94
C THR A 70 -17.60 -2.99 9.19
N GLY A 71 -18.67 -2.78 9.97
CA GLY A 71 -18.63 -2.07 11.24
C GLY A 71 -17.72 -2.76 12.27
N ALA A 72 -17.74 -4.09 12.36
CA ALA A 72 -16.89 -4.87 13.25
C ALA A 72 -15.41 -4.74 12.87
N LEU A 73 -15.08 -4.84 11.57
CA LEU A 73 -13.71 -4.67 11.07
C LEU A 73 -13.19 -3.25 11.30
N ALA A 74 -14.00 -2.22 11.01
CA ALA A 74 -13.65 -0.84 11.31
C ALA A 74 -13.51 -0.61 12.83
N GLY A 75 -14.41 -1.20 13.61
CA GLY A 75 -14.42 -1.18 15.07
C GLY A 75 -13.15 -1.78 15.67
N LEU A 76 -12.59 -2.84 15.07
CA LEU A 76 -11.32 -3.43 15.50
C LEU A 76 -10.16 -2.42 15.39
N ILE A 77 -10.08 -1.67 14.29
CA ILE A 77 -9.06 -0.62 14.10
C ILE A 77 -9.25 0.50 15.12
N VAL A 78 -10.49 0.98 15.28
CA VAL A 78 -10.82 2.07 16.22
C VAL A 78 -10.51 1.65 17.66
N ALA A 79 -10.88 0.42 18.04
CA ALA A 79 -10.57 -0.14 19.35
C ALA A 79 -9.06 -0.24 19.58
N ALA A 80 -8.29 -0.68 18.57
CA ALA A 80 -6.84 -0.75 18.68
C ALA A 80 -6.21 0.64 18.91
N VAL A 81 -6.68 1.66 18.18
CA VAL A 81 -6.25 3.05 18.40
C VAL A 81 -6.64 3.54 19.79
N ALA A 82 -7.88 3.29 20.22
CA ALA A 82 -8.37 3.69 21.54
C ALA A 82 -7.58 3.03 22.68
N ILE A 83 -7.21 1.75 22.55
CA ILE A 83 -6.38 1.05 23.52
C ILE A 83 -5.00 1.70 23.62
N VAL A 84 -4.34 1.99 22.48
CA VAL A 84 -3.03 2.67 22.47
C VAL A 84 -3.13 4.05 23.14
N LEU A 85 -4.16 4.83 22.82
CA LEU A 85 -4.40 6.14 23.43
C LEU A 85 -4.69 6.03 24.93
N GLY A 86 -5.52 5.06 25.34
CA GLY A 86 -5.86 4.82 26.74
C GLY A 86 -4.65 4.41 27.58
N VAL A 87 -3.79 3.52 27.04
CA VAL A 87 -2.53 3.13 27.68
C VAL A 87 -1.61 4.34 27.82
N ARG A 88 -1.49 5.18 26.79
CA ARG A 88 -0.69 6.40 26.87
C ARG A 88 -1.20 7.36 27.94
N LEU A 89 -2.49 7.68 27.92
CA LEU A 89 -3.08 8.65 28.85
C LEU A 89 -3.10 8.17 30.30
N GLY A 90 -3.28 6.87 30.54
CA GLY A 90 -3.41 6.32 31.89
C GLY A 90 -2.08 5.92 32.55
N TRP A 91 -1.06 5.57 31.76
CA TRP A 91 0.11 4.85 32.28
C TRP A 91 1.46 5.46 31.88
N ARG A 92 1.49 6.50 31.03
CA ARG A 92 2.75 7.13 30.61
C ARG A 92 2.89 8.55 31.13
N GLU A 93 4.09 8.84 31.62
CA GLU A 93 4.50 10.19 31.99
C GLU A 93 4.63 11.10 30.76
N ASP A 94 5.09 10.56 29.62
CA ASP A 94 5.10 11.25 28.32
C ASP A 94 4.05 10.66 27.36
N THR A 95 2.87 11.26 27.40
CA THR A 95 1.71 10.88 26.58
C THR A 95 1.91 11.16 25.08
N TRP A 96 2.70 12.17 24.75
CA TRP A 96 2.92 12.67 23.39
C TRP A 96 4.23 12.19 22.77
N GLY A 97 4.97 11.33 23.48
CA GLY A 97 6.16 10.68 22.96
C GLY A 97 5.91 9.85 21.70
N THR A 98 6.98 9.52 20.99
CA THR A 98 6.95 8.77 19.73
C THR A 98 6.25 7.41 19.83
N ILE A 99 5.62 6.94 18.75
CA ILE A 99 4.97 5.61 18.72
C ILE A 99 5.98 4.48 18.92
N THR A 100 5.80 3.65 19.95
CA THR A 100 6.70 2.54 20.29
C THR A 100 6.60 1.39 19.29
N ILE A 101 7.57 0.49 19.35
CA ILE A 101 7.57 -0.71 18.49
C ILE A 101 6.33 -1.55 18.78
N ASP A 102 5.99 -1.77 20.06
CA ASP A 102 4.81 -2.55 20.44
C ASP A 102 3.50 -1.91 19.97
N GLU A 103 3.35 -0.58 20.11
CA GLU A 103 2.20 0.17 19.60
C GLU A 103 2.11 0.06 18.08
N THR A 104 3.25 0.14 17.38
CA THR A 104 3.32 0.00 15.93
C THR A 104 2.91 -1.41 15.49
N ILE A 105 3.42 -2.45 16.14
CA ILE A 105 3.08 -3.85 15.86
C ILE A 105 1.59 -4.09 16.10
N PHE A 106 1.06 -3.64 17.23
CA PHE A 106 -0.35 -3.81 17.59
C PHE A 106 -1.29 -3.15 16.58
N LEU A 107 -1.03 -1.88 16.21
CA LEU A 107 -1.82 -1.18 15.19
C LEU A 107 -1.65 -1.81 13.80
N ALA A 108 -0.43 -2.21 13.45
CA ALA A 108 -0.16 -2.88 12.17
C ALA A 108 -0.94 -4.18 12.06
N LEU A 109 -1.04 -4.98 13.12
CA LEU A 109 -1.82 -6.21 13.15
C LEU A 109 -3.31 -5.92 12.99
N ALA A 110 -3.86 -4.96 13.73
CA ALA A 110 -5.27 -4.57 13.63
C ALA A 110 -5.64 -4.13 12.20
N VAL A 111 -4.81 -3.28 11.59
CA VAL A 111 -5.01 -2.83 10.20
C VAL A 111 -4.86 -4.00 9.22
N THR A 112 -3.83 -4.83 9.37
CA THR A 112 -3.56 -5.95 8.45
C THR A 112 -4.70 -6.95 8.45
N VAL A 113 -5.16 -7.38 9.63
CA VAL A 113 -6.26 -8.35 9.76
C VAL A 113 -7.54 -7.78 9.18
N SER A 114 -7.91 -6.56 9.59
CA SER A 114 -9.16 -5.93 9.15
C SER A 114 -9.20 -5.72 7.64
N ALA A 115 -8.12 -5.15 7.08
CA ALA A 115 -8.04 -4.88 5.65
C ALA A 115 -7.95 -6.16 4.81
N THR A 116 -7.28 -7.20 5.31
CA THR A 116 -7.21 -8.49 4.61
C THR A 116 -8.59 -9.14 4.58
N LEU A 117 -9.32 -9.15 5.68
CA LEU A 117 -10.67 -9.72 5.73
C LEU A 117 -11.68 -8.91 4.92
N PHE A 118 -11.46 -7.60 4.75
CA PHE A 118 -12.36 -6.75 3.98
C PHE A 118 -12.12 -6.81 2.46
N GLY A 119 -10.87 -6.79 2.03
CA GLY A 119 -10.54 -6.68 0.59
C GLY A 119 -9.20 -7.30 0.20
N GLY A 120 -8.76 -8.25 1.02
CA GLY A 120 -7.59 -9.08 0.80
C GLY A 120 -6.23 -8.41 1.01
N PRO A 121 -5.16 -9.16 0.72
CA PRO A 121 -3.79 -8.73 1.01
C PRO A 121 -3.37 -7.48 0.22
N LEU A 122 -3.98 -7.19 -0.92
CA LEU A 122 -3.70 -5.98 -1.69
C LEU A 122 -4.12 -4.71 -0.92
N LEU A 123 -5.35 -4.70 -0.41
CA LEU A 123 -5.85 -3.61 0.42
C LEU A 123 -5.05 -3.47 1.71
N ALA A 124 -4.76 -4.60 2.38
CA ALA A 124 -3.94 -4.60 3.59
C ALA A 124 -2.56 -4.00 3.34
N GLY A 125 -1.90 -4.37 2.24
CA GLY A 125 -0.63 -3.78 1.84
C GLY A 125 -0.74 -2.27 1.54
N ALA A 126 -1.76 -1.86 0.79
CA ALA A 126 -1.98 -0.45 0.42
C ALA A 126 -2.25 0.44 1.65
N ALA A 127 -2.99 -0.06 2.64
CA ALA A 127 -3.27 0.66 3.89
C ALA A 127 -2.06 0.68 4.84
N LEU A 128 -1.33 -0.44 4.94
CA LEU A 128 -0.27 -0.60 5.92
C LEU A 128 1.05 0.10 5.52
N MET A 129 1.39 0.10 4.23
CA MET A 129 2.69 0.62 3.78
C MET A 129 2.92 2.10 4.15
N PRO A 130 1.97 3.03 3.92
CA PRO A 130 2.15 4.44 4.32
C PRO A 130 2.42 4.60 5.81
N PHE A 131 1.67 3.88 6.65
CA PHE A 131 1.82 3.92 8.09
C PHE A 131 3.21 3.46 8.52
N LEU A 132 3.66 2.29 8.07
CA LEU A 132 4.97 1.75 8.43
C LEU A 132 6.11 2.62 7.91
N PHE A 133 6.01 3.15 6.69
CA PHE A 133 7.02 4.06 6.15
C PHE A 133 7.07 5.38 6.91
N ALA A 134 5.93 5.94 7.30
CA ALA A 134 5.89 7.14 8.13
C ALA A 134 6.57 6.91 9.47
N VAL A 135 6.30 5.78 10.14
CA VAL A 135 6.96 5.40 11.40
C VAL A 135 8.47 5.23 11.20
N ILE A 136 8.90 4.51 10.16
CA ILE A 136 10.32 4.31 9.85
C ILE A 136 11.01 5.66 9.62
N VAL A 137 10.47 6.50 8.72
CA VAL A 137 11.03 7.83 8.41
C VAL A 137 11.10 8.69 9.66
N HIS A 138 10.03 8.74 10.45
CA HIS A 138 9.99 9.51 11.69
C HIS A 138 11.07 9.04 12.68
N ARG A 139 11.16 7.72 12.92
CA ARG A 139 12.17 7.12 13.80
C ARG A 139 13.58 7.38 13.29
N THR A 140 13.84 7.25 11.98
CA THR A 140 15.14 7.56 11.38
C THR A 140 15.52 9.02 11.57
N ARG A 141 14.57 9.96 11.46
CA ARG A 141 14.85 11.40 11.67
C ARG A 141 15.25 11.77 13.10
N LEU A 142 14.79 11.00 14.09
CA LEU A 142 15.12 11.20 15.50
C LEU A 142 16.47 10.61 15.87
N GLY A 143 16.97 9.66 15.08
CA GLY A 143 18.31 9.12 15.23
C GLY A 143 19.41 10.14 14.90
N PRO A 144 20.62 9.95 15.44
CA PRO A 144 21.77 10.76 15.05
C PRO A 144 22.12 10.53 13.57
N GLY A 145 22.51 11.60 12.87
CA GLY A 145 22.94 11.56 11.47
C GLY A 145 21.94 12.15 10.48
N TRP A 146 21.57 11.37 9.46
CA TRP A 146 20.74 11.84 8.35
C TRP A 146 19.27 12.01 8.74
N LYS A 147 18.67 13.16 8.39
CA LYS A 147 17.24 13.42 8.57
C LYS A 147 16.48 13.25 7.24
N PRO A 148 15.86 12.09 6.96
CA PRO A 148 15.06 11.90 5.74
C PRO A 148 13.85 12.84 5.69
N SER A 149 13.48 13.26 4.48
CA SER A 149 12.24 14.02 4.26
C SER A 149 11.02 13.12 4.43
N TYR A 150 9.88 13.65 4.90
CA TYR A 150 8.62 12.89 4.87
C TYR A 150 8.11 12.62 3.45
N LEU A 151 8.70 13.26 2.42
CA LEU A 151 8.42 12.96 1.02
C LEU A 151 8.68 11.49 0.64
N TYR A 152 9.49 10.75 1.41
CA TYR A 152 9.66 9.30 1.20
C TYR A 152 8.38 8.47 1.40
N VAL A 153 7.36 9.04 2.04
CA VAL A 153 6.05 8.37 2.23
C VAL A 153 5.16 8.53 0.99
N VAL A 154 5.38 9.56 0.17
CA VAL A 154 4.51 9.86 -1.00
C VAL A 154 4.40 8.70 -1.98
N PRO A 155 5.49 8.02 -2.40
CA PRO A 155 5.37 6.94 -3.38
C PRO A 155 4.61 5.72 -2.84
N VAL A 156 4.68 5.45 -1.53
CA VAL A 156 3.97 4.31 -0.92
C VAL A 156 2.51 4.61 -0.57
N LEU A 157 2.10 5.89 -0.64
CA LEU A 157 0.69 6.29 -0.58
C LEU A 157 -0.06 6.02 -1.90
N ALA A 158 0.67 5.89 -3.01
CA ALA A 158 0.08 5.78 -4.34
C ALA A 158 -0.96 4.64 -4.48
N PRO A 159 -0.74 3.42 -3.95
CA PRO A 159 -1.75 2.36 -4.02
C PRO A 159 -3.07 2.75 -3.35
N ALA A 160 -3.02 3.37 -2.16
CA ALA A 160 -4.21 3.79 -1.44
C ALA A 160 -4.97 4.89 -2.20
N VAL A 161 -4.24 5.84 -2.79
CA VAL A 161 -4.82 6.90 -3.62
C VAL A 161 -5.46 6.32 -4.88
N ALA A 162 -4.81 5.37 -5.55
CA ALA A 162 -5.33 4.73 -6.75
C ALA A 162 -6.57 3.87 -6.47
N LEU A 163 -6.63 3.17 -5.32
CA LEU A 163 -7.85 2.50 -4.88
C LEU A 163 -9.01 3.51 -4.73
N GLY A 164 -8.77 4.62 -4.02
CA GLY A 164 -9.78 5.67 -3.85
C GLY A 164 -10.22 6.30 -5.17
N ALA A 165 -9.28 6.61 -6.06
CA ALA A 165 -9.55 7.13 -7.39
C ALA A 165 -10.36 6.14 -8.24
N GLY A 166 -10.05 4.84 -8.14
CA GLY A 166 -10.78 3.79 -8.85
C GLY A 166 -12.21 3.62 -8.36
N LEU A 167 -12.45 3.71 -7.05
CA LEU A 167 -13.80 3.73 -6.49
C LEU A 167 -14.61 4.95 -6.94
N ALA A 168 -13.93 6.07 -7.19
CA ALA A 168 -14.54 7.29 -7.71
C ALA A 168 -14.69 7.30 -9.26
N GLY A 169 -14.33 6.20 -9.94
CA GLY A 169 -14.48 6.07 -11.40
C GLY A 169 -13.36 6.72 -12.23
N TYR A 170 -12.25 7.12 -11.61
CA TYR A 170 -11.09 7.73 -12.28
C TYR A 170 -9.94 6.74 -12.56
N ALA A 171 -10.22 5.43 -12.56
CA ALA A 171 -9.22 4.41 -12.82
C ALA A 171 -8.72 4.45 -14.28
N SER A 172 -7.40 4.37 -14.46
CA SER A 172 -6.76 4.19 -15.76
C SER A 172 -5.64 3.16 -15.64
N LEU A 173 -5.41 2.36 -16.69
CA LEU A 173 -4.37 1.33 -16.66
C LEU A 173 -2.95 1.91 -16.43
N PRO A 174 -2.52 2.98 -17.11
CA PRO A 174 -1.22 3.59 -16.81
C PRO A 174 -1.15 4.11 -15.36
N GLY A 175 -2.24 4.70 -14.86
CA GLY A 175 -2.33 5.17 -13.48
C GLY A 175 -2.17 4.04 -12.47
N ASP A 176 -2.83 2.91 -12.71
CA ASP A 176 -2.73 1.73 -11.85
C ASP A 176 -1.32 1.14 -11.88
N LEU A 177 -0.69 1.00 -13.06
CA LEU A 177 0.69 0.51 -13.16
C LEU A 177 1.68 1.42 -12.43
N LEU A 178 1.54 2.74 -12.55
CA LEU A 178 2.36 3.70 -11.83
C LEU A 178 2.13 3.59 -10.32
N ALA A 179 0.87 3.54 -9.88
CA ALA A 179 0.51 3.58 -8.48
C ALA A 179 0.80 2.28 -7.72
N PHE A 180 0.60 1.12 -8.36
CA PHE A 180 0.76 -0.18 -7.71
C PHE A 180 2.13 -0.82 -7.95
N VAL A 181 2.86 -0.45 -9.01
CA VAL A 181 4.15 -1.05 -9.34
C VAL A 181 5.27 -0.03 -9.23
N VAL A 182 5.26 1.01 -10.06
CA VAL A 182 6.43 1.88 -10.21
C VAL A 182 6.71 2.69 -8.95
N LEU A 183 5.70 3.40 -8.41
CA LEU A 183 5.87 4.28 -7.26
C LEU A 183 6.21 3.52 -5.96
N PRO A 184 5.53 2.42 -5.59
CA PRO A 184 5.87 1.66 -4.39
C PRO A 184 7.29 1.09 -4.45
N PHE A 185 7.73 0.58 -5.62
CA PHE A 185 9.10 0.12 -5.80
C PHE A 185 10.10 1.27 -5.66
N ALA A 186 9.86 2.40 -6.33
CA ALA A 186 10.71 3.59 -6.20
C ALA A 186 10.81 4.08 -4.74
N GLY A 187 9.69 4.07 -4.01
CA GLY A 187 9.66 4.42 -2.58
C GLY A 187 10.40 3.43 -1.70
N ALA A 188 10.18 2.13 -1.91
CA ALA A 188 10.79 1.06 -1.13
C ALA A 188 12.32 1.02 -1.29
N PHE A 189 12.83 1.26 -2.50
CA PHE A 189 14.26 1.25 -2.78
C PHE A 189 14.92 2.63 -2.64
N GLY A 190 14.17 3.72 -2.71
CA GLY A 190 14.73 5.09 -2.64
C GLY A 190 15.42 5.41 -1.31
N LEU A 191 14.87 4.94 -0.19
CA LEU A 191 15.46 5.12 1.14
C LEU A 191 16.77 4.33 1.30
N PRO A 192 16.79 2.99 1.08
CA PRO A 192 18.01 2.19 1.17
C PRO A 192 19.10 2.64 0.18
N LEU A 193 18.75 2.92 -1.08
CA LEU A 193 19.71 3.36 -2.09
C LEU A 193 20.38 4.67 -1.69
N ARG A 194 19.60 5.67 -1.26
CA ARG A 194 20.20 6.95 -0.85
C ARG A 194 21.02 6.82 0.42
N ALA A 195 20.58 6.02 1.38
CA ALA A 195 21.37 5.72 2.57
C ALA A 195 22.72 5.06 2.21
N THR A 196 22.71 4.15 1.23
CA THR A 196 23.90 3.41 0.77
C THR A 196 24.86 4.29 -0.02
N ILE A 197 24.34 5.05 -0.99
CA ILE A 197 25.11 6.04 -1.77
C ILE A 197 25.79 7.01 -0.80
N ARG A 198 25.05 7.55 0.17
CA ARG A 198 25.63 8.46 1.15
C ARG A 198 26.73 7.81 1.97
N LYS A 199 26.52 6.60 2.49
CA LYS A 199 27.55 5.85 3.24
C LYS A 199 28.82 5.59 2.41
N HIS A 200 28.72 5.53 1.08
CA HIS A 200 29.85 5.27 0.19
C HIS A 200 30.57 6.54 -0.28
N PHE A 201 29.86 7.66 -0.37
CA PHE A 201 30.39 8.94 -0.86
C PHE A 201 30.72 9.98 0.24
N ASP A 202 30.20 9.80 1.47
CA ASP A 202 30.63 10.49 2.71
C ASP A 202 31.57 9.50 3.46
N ARG A 203 32.88 9.71 3.65
CA ARG A 203 33.45 10.63 4.66
C ARG A 203 32.43 11.28 5.58
#